data_AF-A0A9E0YNG0-F1
#
_entry.id   AF-A0A9E0YNG0-F1
#
_cell.length_a   1.000
_cell.length_b   1.000
_cell.length_c   1.000
_cell.angle_alpha   90.00
_cell.angle_beta   90.00
_cell.angle_gamma   90.00
#
_symmetry.space_group_name_H-M   'P 1'
#
loop_
_entity.id
_entity.type
_entity.pdbx_description
1 polymer ?
#
loop_
_entity_poly.entity_id
_entity_poly.type
_entity_poly.pdbx_seq_one_letter_code
_entity_poly.pdbx_strand_id
1 'polypeptide(L)'
;ETMTGQNIGAQRFDRAERANYVAALGMFLAMTLLGVAIFFLSPFIVSIFTNNEQVISVGAEFLKYISLTFGFVGSARVFSGGFRGAGKTMVAAGIAVLILGVIRYPSALFLSGRLGRTGIWWAFVISNVAALFIAYSWFKQGTWKRKIIKEEAEKGEVAEELSTIEETITE
;
A
#
# COMPACT_ATOMS: atom_id res chain seq x y z
N GLU A 1 7.75 -4.98 4.46
CA GLU A 1 7.63 -5.38 5.87
C GLU A 1 8.95 -5.87 6.42
N THR A 2 9.38 -7.11 6.13
CA THR A 2 10.60 -7.70 6.71
C THR A 2 11.87 -6.86 6.45
N MET A 3 12.16 -6.52 5.19
CA MET A 3 13.33 -5.69 4.88
C MET A 3 13.28 -4.30 5.53
N THR A 4 12.07 -3.75 5.71
CA THR A 4 11.90 -2.44 6.36
C THR A 4 12.21 -2.55 7.84
N GLY A 5 11.62 -3.55 8.53
CA GLY A 5 11.87 -3.79 9.96
C GLY A 5 13.32 -4.13 10.25
N GLN A 6 13.96 -4.97 9.43
CA GLN A 6 15.39 -5.32 9.57
C GLN A 6 16.31 -4.10 9.41
N ASN A 7 16.07 -3.25 8.40
CA ASN A 7 16.89 -2.06 8.20
C ASN A 7 16.65 -1.02 9.30
N ILE A 8 15.43 -0.85 9.78
CA ILE A 8 15.12 0.03 10.92
C ILE A 8 15.81 -0.48 12.20
N GLY A 9 15.67 -1.77 12.52
CA GLY A 9 16.33 -2.37 13.68
C GLY A 9 17.86 -2.27 13.64
N ALA A 10 18.45 -2.16 12.44
CA ALA A 10 19.88 -1.94 12.23
C ALA A 10 20.27 -0.45 12.13
N GLN A 11 19.39 0.50 12.46
CA GLN A 11 19.63 1.96 12.34
C GLN A 11 19.92 2.46 10.91
N ARG A 12 19.46 1.73 9.89
CA ARG A 12 19.70 2.03 8.46
C ARG A 12 18.44 2.56 7.78
N PHE A 13 17.92 3.70 8.24
CA PHE A 13 16.68 4.31 7.74
C PHE A 13 16.68 4.59 6.23
N ASP A 14 17.79 5.07 5.69
CA ASP A 14 17.93 5.35 4.25
C ASP A 14 17.81 4.08 3.41
N ARG A 15 18.32 2.95 3.92
CA ARG A 15 18.17 1.65 3.27
C ARG A 15 16.75 1.14 3.35
N ALA A 16 16.08 1.35 4.48
CA ALA A 16 14.66 1.00 4.64
C ALA A 16 13.78 1.77 3.64
N GLU A 17 14.06 3.06 3.43
CA GLU A 17 13.37 3.88 2.43
C GLU A 17 13.68 3.42 1.00
N ARG A 18 14.97 3.29 0.65
CA ARG A 18 15.38 2.87 -0.70
C ARG A 18 14.80 1.51 -1.07
N ALA A 19 14.78 0.56 -0.13
CA ALA A 19 14.18 -0.75 -0.34
C ALA A 19 12.69 -0.65 -0.69
N ASN A 20 11.94 0.25 -0.05
CA ASN A 20 10.53 0.47 -0.37
C ASN A 20 10.34 1.08 -1.77
N TYR A 21 11.16 2.06 -2.17
CA TYR A 21 11.05 2.63 -3.52
C TYR A 21 11.37 1.61 -4.62
N VAL A 22 12.45 0.85 -4.45
CA VAL A 22 12.85 -0.20 -5.41
C VAL A 22 11.78 -1.29 -5.48
N ALA A 23 11.28 -1.76 -4.33
CA ALA A 23 10.20 -2.74 -4.29
C ALA A 23 8.90 -2.19 -4.90
N ALA A 24 8.57 -0.92 -4.68
CA ALA A 24 7.36 -0.31 -5.23
C ALA A 24 7.42 -0.23 -6.76
N LEU A 25 8.58 0.13 -7.33
CA LEU A 25 8.79 0.14 -8.77
C LEU A 25 8.78 -1.29 -9.35
N GLY A 26 9.49 -2.22 -8.72
CA GLY A 26 9.49 -3.63 -9.15
C GLY A 26 8.09 -4.23 -9.15
N MET A 27 7.32 -3.98 -8.09
CA MET A 27 5.94 -4.43 -7.99
C MET A 27 5.02 -3.73 -9.00
N PHE A 28 5.25 -2.43 -9.28
CA PHE A 28 4.51 -1.72 -10.33
C PHE A 28 4.66 -2.44 -11.68
N LEU A 29 5.90 -2.70 -12.08
CA LEU A 29 6.22 -3.30 -13.38
C LEU A 29 5.71 -4.73 -13.46
N ALA A 30 5.98 -5.56 -12.44
CA ALA A 30 5.54 -6.95 -12.41
C ALA A 30 4.01 -7.08 -12.46
N MET A 31 3.31 -6.27 -11.66
CA MET A 31 1.84 -6.28 -11.64
C MET A 31 1.22 -5.65 -12.87
N THR A 32 1.87 -4.67 -13.50
CA THR A 32 1.42 -4.13 -14.79
C THR A 32 1.53 -5.17 -15.89
N LEU A 33 2.66 -5.89 -15.97
CA LEU A 33 2.84 -6.97 -16.95
C LEU A 33 1.79 -8.07 -16.76
N LEU A 34 1.55 -8.48 -15.50
CA LEU A 34 0.48 -9.42 -15.17
C LEU A 34 -0.91 -8.87 -15.54
N GLY A 35 -1.15 -7.58 -15.27
CA GLY A 35 -2.40 -6.90 -15.60
C GLY A 35 -2.69 -6.87 -17.10
N VAL A 36 -1.65 -6.66 -17.93
CA VAL A 36 -1.74 -6.73 -19.40
C VAL A 36 -2.10 -8.15 -19.85
N ALA A 37 -1.45 -9.18 -19.32
CA ALA A 37 -1.79 -10.57 -19.64
C ALA A 37 -3.25 -10.88 -19.30
N ILE A 38 -3.69 -10.50 -18.09
CA ILE A 38 -5.06 -10.70 -17.61
C ILE A 38 -6.08 -9.91 -18.44
N PHE A 39 -5.73 -8.72 -18.92
CA PHE A 39 -6.61 -7.92 -19.77
C PHE A 39 -7.03 -8.71 -21.02
N PHE A 40 -6.08 -9.34 -21.71
CA PHE A 40 -6.36 -10.15 -22.90
C PHE A 40 -7.00 -11.50 -22.57
N LEU A 41 -6.61 -12.13 -21.46
CA LEU A 41 -7.14 -13.42 -21.02
C LEU A 41 -8.46 -13.31 -20.25
N SER A 42 -9.02 -12.11 -20.09
CA SER A 42 -10.14 -11.87 -19.17
C SER A 42 -11.38 -12.73 -19.39
N PRO A 43 -11.89 -12.98 -20.61
CA PRO A 43 -13.04 -13.87 -20.80
C PRO A 43 -12.72 -15.32 -20.45
N PHE A 44 -11.51 -15.78 -20.83
CA PHE A 44 -11.05 -17.12 -20.52
C PHE A 44 -10.95 -17.35 -19.01
N ILE A 45 -10.33 -16.41 -18.28
CA ILE A 45 -10.21 -16.49 -16.82
C ILE A 45 -11.58 -16.63 -16.15
N VAL A 46 -12.57 -15.84 -16.57
CA VAL A 46 -13.91 -15.90 -15.97
C VAL A 46 -14.64 -17.18 -16.35
N SER A 47 -14.46 -17.68 -17.57
CA SER A 47 -15.09 -18.93 -18.04
C SER A 47 -14.68 -20.17 -17.26
N ILE A 48 -13.53 -20.15 -16.57
CA ILE A 48 -13.10 -21.24 -15.67
C ILE A 48 -14.07 -21.40 -14.49
N PHE A 49 -14.75 -20.32 -14.08
CA PHE A 49 -15.64 -20.33 -12.91
C PHE A 49 -17.11 -20.51 -13.25
N THR A 50 -17.51 -20.30 -14.51
CA THR A 50 -18.91 -20.35 -14.92
C THR A 50 -19.05 -20.54 -16.42
N ASN A 51 -20.10 -21.26 -16.82
CA ASN A 51 -20.49 -21.43 -18.23
C ASN A 51 -21.58 -20.42 -18.67
N ASN A 52 -22.05 -19.54 -17.79
CA ASN A 52 -23.06 -18.56 -18.14
C ASN A 52 -22.45 -17.38 -18.91
N GLU A 53 -22.78 -17.25 -20.19
CA GLU A 53 -22.23 -16.22 -21.10
C GLU A 53 -22.44 -14.78 -20.60
N GLN A 54 -23.59 -14.49 -19.98
CA GLN A 54 -23.85 -13.16 -19.43
C GLN A 54 -22.89 -12.86 -18.27
N VAL A 55 -22.67 -13.82 -17.39
CA VAL A 55 -21.74 -13.66 -16.25
C VAL A 55 -20.30 -13.52 -16.76
N ILE A 56 -19.92 -14.31 -17.78
CA ILE A 56 -18.59 -14.21 -18.42
C ILE A 56 -18.38 -12.81 -18.99
N SER A 57 -19.34 -12.29 -19.74
CA SER A 57 -19.26 -10.96 -20.37
C SER A 57 -19.06 -9.86 -19.32
N VAL A 58 -19.87 -9.87 -18.26
CA VAL A 58 -19.79 -8.87 -17.18
C VAL A 58 -18.50 -8.99 -16.36
N GLY A 59 -18.11 -10.22 -16.02
CA GLY A 59 -16.87 -10.47 -15.28
C GLY A 59 -15.63 -10.10 -16.08
N ALA A 60 -15.62 -10.38 -17.39
CA ALA A 60 -14.51 -10.03 -18.27
C ALA A 60 -14.40 -8.51 -18.44
N GLU A 61 -15.54 -7.81 -18.58
CA GLU A 61 -15.57 -6.34 -18.56
C GLU A 61 -14.90 -5.81 -17.28
N PHE A 62 -15.36 -6.25 -16.12
CA PHE A 62 -14.79 -5.85 -14.83
C PHE A 62 -13.28 -6.11 -14.76
N LEU A 63 -12.85 -7.32 -15.12
CA LEU A 63 -11.47 -7.74 -15.00
C LEU A 63 -10.55 -6.89 -15.89
N LYS A 64 -11.01 -6.46 -17.07
CA LYS A 64 -10.29 -5.51 -17.93
C LYS A 64 -10.06 -4.17 -17.26
N TYR A 65 -11.07 -3.59 -16.61
CA TYR A 65 -10.91 -2.31 -15.90
C TYR A 65 -9.92 -2.44 -14.74
N ILE A 66 -10.04 -3.51 -13.96
CA ILE A 66 -9.24 -3.70 -12.75
C ILE A 66 -7.80 -4.08 -13.06
N SER A 67 -7.56 -4.92 -14.06
CA SER A 67 -6.22 -5.41 -14.39
C SER A 67 -5.29 -4.28 -14.82
N LEU A 68 -5.83 -3.24 -15.50
CA LEU A 68 -5.09 -2.02 -15.83
C LEU A 68 -4.57 -1.25 -14.60
N THR A 69 -5.14 -1.50 -13.42
CA THR A 69 -4.75 -0.83 -12.18
C THR A 69 -3.82 -1.64 -11.29
N PHE A 70 -3.48 -2.87 -11.67
CA PHE A 70 -2.68 -3.79 -10.85
C PHE A 70 -1.31 -3.22 -10.47
N GLY A 71 -0.64 -2.50 -11.37
CA GLY A 71 0.61 -1.79 -11.05
C GLY A 71 0.44 -0.83 -9.87
N PHE A 72 -0.59 0.02 -9.90
CA PHE A 72 -0.88 0.98 -8.83
C PHE A 72 -1.18 0.29 -7.50
N VAL A 73 -2.00 -0.77 -7.54
CA VAL A 73 -2.32 -1.56 -6.35
C VAL A 73 -1.05 -2.17 -5.77
N GLY A 74 -0.22 -2.79 -6.60
CA GLY A 74 1.05 -3.41 -6.17
C GLY A 74 1.95 -2.42 -5.43
N SER A 75 2.22 -1.26 -6.02
CA SER A 75 3.06 -0.24 -5.40
C SER A 75 2.44 0.35 -4.13
N ALA A 76 1.13 0.60 -4.11
CA ALA A 76 0.44 1.09 -2.92
C ALA A 76 0.54 0.09 -1.75
N ARG A 77 0.47 -1.21 -2.06
CA ARG A 77 0.66 -2.29 -1.08
C ARG A 77 2.08 -2.32 -0.53
N VAL A 78 3.09 -2.05 -1.35
CA VAL A 78 4.49 -1.95 -0.89
C VAL A 78 4.65 -0.82 0.13
N PHE A 79 4.22 0.40 -0.18
CA PHE A 79 4.32 1.52 0.78
C PHE A 79 3.55 1.26 2.07
N SER A 80 2.34 0.70 1.97
CA SER A 80 1.55 0.28 3.13
C SER A 80 2.27 -0.78 3.98
N GLY A 81 2.94 -1.74 3.32
CA GLY A 81 3.80 -2.73 3.98
C GLY A 81 5.09 -2.13 4.57
N GLY A 82 5.59 -1.03 4.00
CA GLY A 82 6.66 -0.24 4.58
C GLY A 82 6.25 0.32 5.95
N PHE A 83 5.08 0.95 6.03
CA PHE A 83 4.53 1.46 7.30
C PHE A 83 4.32 0.37 8.35
N ARG A 84 3.79 -0.79 7.96
CA ARG A 84 3.66 -1.94 8.87
C ARG A 84 5.02 -2.47 9.35
N GLY A 85 5.99 -2.59 8.44
CA GLY A 85 7.36 -2.97 8.79
C GLY A 85 8.08 -1.97 9.70
N ALA A 86 7.63 -0.71 9.70
CA ALA A 86 8.09 0.35 10.59
C ALA A 86 7.30 0.44 11.91
N GLY A 87 6.43 -0.53 12.21
CA GLY A 87 5.57 -0.53 13.40
C GLY A 87 4.44 0.50 13.38
N LYS A 88 4.23 1.21 12.26
CA LYS A 88 3.17 2.23 12.12
C LYS A 88 1.93 1.65 11.41
N THR A 89 1.43 0.51 11.92
CA THR A 89 0.29 -0.22 11.34
C THR A 89 -0.99 0.62 11.27
N MET A 90 -1.23 1.50 12.26
CA MET A 90 -2.39 2.39 12.25
C MET A 90 -2.38 3.38 11.08
N VAL A 91 -1.21 3.81 10.62
CA VAL A 91 -1.08 4.66 9.42
C VAL A 91 -1.51 3.87 8.19
N ALA A 92 -1.05 2.61 8.06
CA ALA A 92 -1.45 1.74 6.96
C ALA A 92 -2.96 1.45 6.96
N ALA A 93 -3.55 1.24 8.14
CA ALA A 93 -4.99 1.05 8.31
C ALA A 93 -5.78 2.32 7.92
N GLY A 94 -5.34 3.49 8.38
CA GLY A 94 -5.96 4.78 8.03
C GLY A 94 -5.95 5.04 6.52
N ILE A 95 -4.83 4.75 5.84
CA ILE A 95 -4.75 4.83 4.37
C ILE A 95 -5.77 3.89 3.71
N ALA A 96 -5.89 2.65 4.19
CA ALA A 96 -6.86 1.69 3.65
C ALA A 96 -8.31 2.16 3.83
N VAL A 97 -8.67 2.69 5.00
CA VAL A 97 -10.01 3.24 5.27
C VAL A 97 -10.29 4.46 4.39
N LEU A 98 -9.32 5.36 4.22
CA LEU A 98 -9.46 6.53 3.35
C LEU A 98 -9.73 6.10 1.89
N ILE A 99 -8.96 5.13 1.38
CA ILE A 99 -9.11 4.66 0.00
C ILE A 99 -10.45 3.94 -0.20
N LEU A 100 -10.77 2.98 0.68
CA LEU A 100 -11.93 2.10 0.50
C LEU A 100 -13.25 2.77 0.92
N GLY A 101 -13.22 3.51 2.03
CA GLY A 101 -14.38 4.21 2.55
C GLY A 101 -14.58 5.57 1.88
N VAL A 102 -13.60 6.47 2.00
CA VAL A 102 -13.80 7.89 1.63
C VAL A 102 -13.68 8.14 0.13
N ILE A 103 -12.83 7.38 -0.57
CA ILE A 103 -12.64 7.58 -2.01
C ILE A 103 -13.53 6.64 -2.81
N ARG A 104 -13.42 5.32 -2.59
CA ARG A 104 -14.12 4.33 -3.42
C ARG A 104 -15.63 4.38 -3.26
N TYR A 105 -16.16 4.47 -2.03
CA TYR A 105 -17.60 4.40 -1.83
C TYR A 105 -18.34 5.64 -2.39
N PRO A 106 -17.92 6.90 -2.10
CA PRO A 106 -18.52 8.08 -2.72
C PRO A 106 -18.35 8.13 -4.24
N SER A 107 -17.19 7.74 -4.76
CA SER A 107 -16.99 7.67 -6.23
C SER A 107 -17.90 6.62 -6.87
N ALA A 108 -18.12 5.47 -6.23
CA ALA A 108 -19.05 4.46 -6.73
C ALA A 108 -20.49 4.99 -6.75
N LEU A 109 -20.96 5.64 -5.68
CA LEU A 109 -22.30 6.24 -5.64
C LEU A 109 -22.48 7.32 -6.71
N PHE A 110 -21.51 8.22 -6.84
CA PHE A 110 -21.58 9.32 -7.79
C PHE A 110 -21.50 8.86 -9.25
N LEU A 111 -20.54 7.99 -9.58
CA LEU A 111 -20.34 7.55 -10.96
C LEU A 111 -21.40 6.54 -11.39
N SER A 112 -21.90 5.68 -10.48
CA SER A 112 -22.95 4.72 -10.83
C SER A 112 -24.27 5.41 -11.18
N GLY A 113 -24.59 6.54 -10.55
CA GLY A 113 -25.76 7.34 -10.90
C GLY A 113 -25.71 7.95 -12.32
N ARG A 114 -24.52 8.11 -12.91
CA ARG A 114 -24.33 8.72 -14.24
C ARG A 114 -24.01 7.72 -15.35
N LEU A 115 -23.21 6.71 -15.03
CA LEU A 115 -22.67 5.74 -15.99
C LEU A 115 -23.21 4.32 -15.76
N GLY A 116 -24.20 4.16 -14.87
CA GLY A 116 -24.73 2.85 -14.49
C GLY A 116 -23.65 1.94 -13.92
N ARG A 117 -23.65 0.67 -14.33
CA ARG A 117 -22.70 -0.33 -13.85
C ARG A 117 -21.24 0.05 -14.11
N THR A 118 -20.92 0.62 -15.27
CA THR A 118 -19.55 0.99 -15.62
C THR A 118 -18.99 2.08 -14.70
N GLY A 119 -19.86 2.90 -14.10
CA GLY A 119 -19.48 3.85 -13.06
C GLY A 119 -18.88 3.21 -11.82
N ILE A 120 -19.34 2.00 -11.46
CA ILE A 120 -18.77 1.22 -10.35
C ILE A 120 -17.34 0.79 -10.70
N TRP A 121 -17.09 0.33 -11.92
CA TRP A 121 -15.75 -0.05 -12.37
C TRP A 121 -14.76 1.13 -12.32
N TRP A 122 -15.20 2.30 -12.77
CA TRP A 122 -14.39 3.52 -12.68
C TRP A 122 -14.08 3.94 -11.23
N ALA A 123 -15.00 3.74 -10.29
CA ALA A 123 -14.73 3.99 -8.88
C ALA A 123 -13.58 3.14 -8.33
N PHE A 124 -13.49 1.87 -8.75
CA PHE A 124 -12.33 1.04 -8.43
C PHE A 124 -11.05 1.60 -9.05
N VAL A 125 -11.09 1.97 -10.34
CA VAL A 125 -9.93 2.52 -11.04
C VAL A 125 -9.39 3.77 -10.33
N ILE A 126 -10.26 4.74 -10.07
CA ILE A 126 -9.93 5.98 -9.36
C ILE A 126 -9.35 5.67 -7.98
N SER A 127 -9.99 4.79 -7.21
CA SER A 127 -9.52 4.44 -5.87
C SER A 127 -8.14 3.76 -5.86
N ASN A 128 -7.86 2.89 -6.84
CA ASN A 128 -6.58 2.17 -6.92
C ASN A 128 -5.45 3.11 -7.35
N VAL A 129 -5.72 4.03 -8.27
CA VAL A 129 -4.76 5.06 -8.66
C VAL A 129 -4.49 6.01 -7.49
N ALA A 130 -5.55 6.50 -6.82
CA ALA A 130 -5.43 7.34 -5.64
C ALA A 130 -4.68 6.64 -4.49
N ALA A 131 -4.86 5.33 -4.32
CA ALA A 131 -4.15 4.55 -3.32
C ALA A 131 -2.64 4.68 -3.42
N LEU A 132 -2.09 4.57 -4.64
CA LEU A 132 -0.66 4.75 -4.86
C LEU A 132 -0.24 6.17 -4.51
N PHE A 133 -0.92 7.18 -5.05
CA PHE A 133 -0.51 8.57 -4.83
C PHE A 133 -0.56 8.97 -3.36
N ILE A 134 -1.60 8.56 -2.63
CA ILE A 134 -1.74 8.84 -1.20
C ILE A 134 -0.66 8.10 -0.41
N ALA A 135 -0.49 6.80 -0.63
CA ALA A 135 0.51 6.01 0.09
C ALA A 135 1.94 6.50 -0.19
N TYR A 136 2.26 6.80 -1.46
CA TYR A 136 3.55 7.37 -1.86
C TYR A 136 3.79 8.75 -1.22
N SER A 137 2.81 9.66 -1.29
CA SER A 137 2.95 11.01 -0.74
C SER A 137 3.16 10.97 0.77
N TRP A 138 2.40 10.12 1.48
CA TRP A 138 2.57 9.95 2.92
C TRP A 138 3.92 9.32 3.27
N PHE A 139 4.37 8.34 2.48
CA PHE A 139 5.66 7.69 2.70
C PHE A 139 6.82 8.67 2.49
N LYS A 140 6.74 9.50 1.44
CA LYS A 140 7.72 10.53 1.09
C LYS A 140 7.83 11.62 2.15
N GLN A 141 6.76 11.96 2.87
CA GLN A 141 6.81 12.94 3.97
C GLN A 141 7.75 12.51 5.11
N GLY A 142 8.16 11.23 5.18
CA GLY A 142 9.15 10.77 6.14
C GLY A 142 8.69 10.85 7.60
N THR A 143 7.41 11.08 7.86
CA THR A 143 6.82 11.14 9.21
C THR A 143 7.06 9.85 10.00
N TRP A 144 7.11 8.72 9.30
CA TRP A 144 7.49 7.43 9.88
C TRP A 144 8.94 7.39 10.36
N LYS A 145 9.91 7.95 9.60
CA LYS A 145 11.33 8.01 9.99
C LYS A 145 11.53 8.92 11.20
N ARG A 146 11.00 10.14 11.13
CA ARG A 146 11.19 11.16 12.20
C ARG A 146 10.67 10.67 13.55
N LYS A 147 9.52 10.01 13.56
CA LYS A 147 8.95 9.48 14.80
C LYS A 147 9.80 8.36 15.40
N ILE A 148 10.35 7.47 14.57
CA ILE A 148 11.19 6.36 15.05
C ILE A 148 12.54 6.86 15.56
N ILE A 149 13.19 7.77 14.83
CA ILE A 149 14.46 8.37 15.25
C ILE A 149 14.31 9.07 16.62
N LYS A 150 13.20 9.79 16.83
CA LYS A 150 12.92 10.42 18.13
C LYS A 150 12.72 9.39 19.25
N GLU A 151 11.91 8.35 19.00
CA GLU A 151 11.66 7.26 19.96
C GLU A 151 12.95 6.50 20.33
N GLU A 152 13.93 6.41 19.43
CA GLU A 152 15.21 5.76 19.70
C GLU A 152 16.22 6.66 20.39
N ALA A 153 16.26 7.95 20.06
CA ALA A 153 17.07 8.93 20.77
C ALA A 153 16.67 9.04 22.25
N GLU A 154 15.36 9.12 22.53
CA GLU A 154 14.82 9.15 23.90
C GLU A 154 15.20 7.88 24.68
N LYS A 155 15.19 6.70 24.04
CA LYS A 155 15.63 5.45 24.68
C LYS A 155 17.11 5.43 24.99
N GLY A 156 17.94 6.01 24.12
CA GLY A 156 19.39 6.11 24.34
C GLY A 156 19.72 6.99 25.53
N GLU A 157 19.11 8.18 25.61
CA GLU A 157 19.29 9.11 26.73
C GLU A 157 18.87 8.48 28.07
N VAL A 158 17.71 7.82 28.11
CA VAL A 158 17.24 7.14 29.33
C VAL A 158 18.18 5.99 29.74
N ALA A 159 18.74 5.25 28.78
CA ALA A 159 19.67 4.16 29.09
C ALA A 159 21.00 4.68 29.67
N GLU A 160 21.50 5.80 29.16
CA GLU A 160 22.72 6.47 29.65
C GLU A 160 22.51 7.09 31.04
N GLU A 161 21.34 7.68 31.30
CA GLU A 161 20.98 8.21 32.61
C GLU A 161 20.91 7.10 33.67
N LEU A 162 20.31 5.95 33.33
CA LEU A 162 20.23 4.79 34.22
C LEU A 162 21.60 4.18 34.54
N SER A 163 22.50 4.06 33.55
CA SER A 163 23.85 3.54 33.82
C SER A 163 24.64 4.47 34.74
N THR A 164 24.48 5.78 34.58
CA THR A 164 25.13 6.78 35.44
C THR A 164 24.64 6.69 36.89
N ILE A 165 23.33 6.45 37.09
CA ILE A 165 22.76 6.26 38.43
C ILE A 165 23.26 4.96 39.07
N GLU A 166 23.35 3.86 38.31
CA GLU A 166 23.89 2.59 38.82
C GLU A 166 25.35 2.72 39.27
N GLU A 167 26.20 3.42 38.51
CA GLU A 167 27.59 3.71 38.91
C GLU A 167 27.64 4.53 40.21
N THR A 168 26.78 5.55 40.34
CA THR A 168 26.72 6.40 41.55
C THR A 168 26.27 5.64 42.81
N ILE A 169 25.41 4.62 42.66
CA ILE A 169 24.92 3.80 43.78
C ILE A 169 25.95 2.72 44.19
N THR A 170 26.87 2.36 43.29
CA THR A 170 27.87 1.31 43.53
C THR A 170 29.22 1.83 44.05
N GLU A 171 29.47 3.15 44.03
CA GLU A 171 30.53 3.84 44.80
C GLU A 171 30.11 4.15 46.25
#